data_AF-A0A929AYN6-F1
#
_entry.id   AF-A0A929AYN6-F1
#
_cell.length_a   1.000
_cell.length_b   1.000
_cell.length_c   1.000
_cell.angle_alpha   90.00
_cell.angle_beta   90.00
_cell.angle_gamma   90.00
#
_symmetry.space_group_name_H-M   'P 1'
#
loop_
_entity.id
_entity.type
_entity.pdbx_description
1 polymer ?
#
loop_
_entity_poly.entity_id
_entity_poly.type
_entity_poly.pdbx_seq_one_letter_code
_entity_poly.pdbx_strand_id
1 'polypeptide(L)'
;MSASKTNRIDLRVSKEQKELLETAASIKGISLSAYLLANCLEIAKADIAKHQKLVLSDRDRDLFLSLIANPPKPNQDLVEAMKGFQQEYEV
;
A
#
# COMPACT_ATOMS: atom_id res chain seq x y z
N MET A 1 -28.90 2.42 -0.71
CA MET A 1 -28.83 0.95 -0.57
C MET A 1 -27.47 0.61 0.02
N SER A 2 -27.40 0.27 1.32
CA SER A 2 -26.14 -0.16 1.92
C SER A 2 -25.76 -1.55 1.38
N ALA A 3 -24.59 -1.69 0.77
CA ALA A 3 -24.09 -2.98 0.30
C ALA A 3 -24.10 -4.00 1.46
N SER A 4 -24.74 -5.16 1.26
CA SER A 4 -24.77 -6.23 2.25
C SER A 4 -23.37 -6.77 2.48
N LYS A 5 -22.94 -6.90 3.74
CA LYS A 5 -21.66 -7.51 4.13
C LYS A 5 -21.75 -9.04 3.97
N THR A 6 -21.61 -9.55 2.75
CA THR A 6 -21.77 -10.98 2.42
C THR A 6 -20.50 -11.80 2.63
N ASN A 7 -19.33 -11.15 2.69
CA ASN A 7 -18.05 -11.85 2.73
C ASN A 7 -17.65 -12.10 4.19
N ARG A 8 -17.09 -13.29 4.46
CA ARG A 8 -16.67 -13.73 5.80
C ARG A 8 -15.16 -13.96 5.83
N ILE A 9 -14.57 -13.70 7.00
CA ILE A 9 -13.16 -13.99 7.30
C ILE A 9 -13.19 -14.96 8.48
N ASP A 10 -12.66 -16.16 8.29
CA ASP A 10 -12.55 -17.17 9.33
C ASP A 10 -11.10 -17.21 9.85
N LEU A 11 -10.94 -17.08 11.17
CA LEU A 11 -9.64 -17.05 11.84
C LEU A 11 -9.59 -18.15 12.89
N ARG A 12 -8.54 -18.96 12.87
CA ARG A 12 -8.22 -19.90 13.95
C ARG A 12 -7.27 -19.22 14.92
N VAL A 13 -7.62 -19.25 16.20
CA VAL A 13 -6.85 -18.64 17.28
C VAL A 13 -6.77 -19.59 18.46
N SER A 14 -5.72 -19.46 19.27
CA SER A 14 -5.67 -20.13 20.58
C SER A 14 -6.69 -19.50 21.54
N LYS A 15 -6.97 -20.20 22.65
CA LYS A 15 -7.83 -19.68 23.71
C LYS A 15 -7.28 -18.35 24.27
N GLU A 16 -5.98 -18.30 24.55
CA GLU A 16 -5.29 -17.13 25.09
C GLU A 16 -5.37 -15.93 24.14
N GLN A 17 -5.18 -16.15 22.84
CA GLN A 17 -5.32 -15.11 21.82
C GLN A 17 -6.76 -14.57 21.78
N LYS A 18 -7.76 -15.46 21.84
CA LYS A 18 -9.16 -15.06 21.87
C LYS A 18 -9.49 -14.19 23.09
N GLU A 19 -9.09 -14.63 24.29
CA GLU A 19 -9.34 -13.91 25.54
C GLU A 19 -8.69 -12.52 25.55
N LEU A 20 -7.45 -12.42 25.04
CA LEU A 20 -6.76 -11.15 24.88
C LEU A 20 -7.54 -10.18 23.97
N LEU A 21 -7.97 -10.66 22.81
CA LEU A 21 -8.71 -9.85 21.84
C LEU A 21 -10.10 -9.46 22.35
N GLU A 22 -10.78 -10.35 23.07
CA GLU A 22 -12.08 -10.06 23.70
C GLU A 22 -11.95 -9.02 24.81
N THR A 23 -10.89 -9.10 25.62
CA THR A 23 -10.59 -8.09 26.64
C THR A 23 -10.36 -6.72 26.00
N ALA A 24 -9.56 -6.65 24.94
CA ALA A 24 -9.30 -5.40 24.23
C ALA A 24 -10.56 -4.82 23.55
N ALA A 25 -11.40 -5.67 22.97
CA ALA A 25 -12.70 -5.27 22.41
C ALA A 25 -13.63 -4.72 23.50
N SER A 26 -13.66 -5.36 24.67
CA SER A 26 -14.45 -4.95 25.83
C SER A 26 -14.02 -3.59 26.36
N ILE A 27 -12.72 -3.32 26.47
CA ILE A 27 -12.18 -2.01 26.87
C ILE A 27 -12.63 -0.91 25.88
N LYS A 28 -12.70 -1.22 24.58
CA LYS A 28 -13.20 -0.28 23.55
C LYS A 28 -14.72 -0.21 23.46
N GLY A 29 -15.46 -1.02 24.20
CA GLY A 29 -16.93 -1.05 24.19
C GLY A 29 -17.53 -1.52 22.85
N ILE A 30 -16.82 -2.36 22.10
CA ILE A 30 -17.25 -2.85 20.78
C ILE A 30 -17.17 -4.38 20.69
N SER A 31 -17.85 -4.98 19.71
CA SER A 31 -17.77 -6.43 19.50
C SER A 31 -16.36 -6.87 19.08
N LEU A 32 -16.00 -8.12 19.37
CA LEU A 32 -14.74 -8.72 18.90
C LEU A 32 -14.58 -8.58 17.37
N SER A 33 -15.64 -8.81 16.60
CA SER A 33 -15.62 -8.67 15.14
C SER A 33 -15.37 -7.22 14.69
N ALA A 34 -15.98 -6.23 15.35
CA ALA A 34 -15.76 -4.82 15.04
C ALA A 34 -14.35 -4.38 15.43
N TYR A 35 -13.85 -4.85 16.59
CA TYR A 35 -12.49 -4.61 17.04
C TYR A 35 -11.46 -5.15 16.04
N LEU A 36 -11.58 -6.43 15.66
CA LEU A 36 -10.68 -7.04 14.69
C LEU A 36 -10.72 -6.33 13.34
N LEU A 37 -11.92 -6.07 12.80
CA LEU A 37 -12.07 -5.42 11.51
C LEU A 37 -11.43 -4.02 11.49
N ALA A 38 -11.66 -3.22 12.54
CA ALA A 38 -11.11 -1.86 12.62
C ALA A 38 -9.56 -1.87 12.62
N ASN A 39 -8.96 -2.70 13.49
CA ASN A 39 -7.50 -2.79 13.59
C ASN A 39 -6.86 -3.38 12.33
N CYS A 40 -7.43 -4.45 11.75
CA CYS A 40 -6.91 -5.05 10.52
C CYS A 40 -7.00 -4.11 9.33
N LEU A 41 -8.08 -3.32 9.20
CA LEU A 41 -8.21 -2.35 8.10
C LEU A 41 -7.20 -1.20 8.22
N GLU A 42 -6.91 -0.76 9.45
CA GLU A 42 -5.89 0.28 9.68
C GLU A 42 -4.49 -0.21 9.26
N ILE A 43 -4.11 -1.41 9.70
CA ILE A 43 -2.84 -2.05 9.35
C ILE A 43 -2.75 -2.26 7.84
N ALA A 44 -3.77 -2.85 7.22
CA ALA A 44 -3.78 -3.11 5.78
C ALA A 44 -3.61 -1.82 4.95
N LYS A 45 -4.25 -0.72 5.36
CA LYS A 45 -4.07 0.59 4.71
C LYS A 45 -2.65 1.11 4.85
N ALA A 46 -2.05 0.98 6.04
CA ALA A 46 -0.68 1.40 6.29
C ALA A 46 0.33 0.59 5.46
N ASP A 47 0.15 -0.73 5.38
CA ASP A 47 1.01 -1.62 4.61
C ASP A 47 0.94 -1.33 3.11
N ILE A 48 -0.27 -1.12 2.57
CA ILE A 48 -0.45 -0.72 1.17
C ILE A 48 0.21 0.65 0.92
N ALA A 49 -0.03 1.62 1.80
CA ALA A 49 0.53 2.95 1.64
C ALA A 49 2.07 2.94 1.68
N LYS A 50 2.68 2.09 2.52
CA LYS A 50 4.13 1.92 2.60
C LYS A 50 4.73 1.40 1.29
N HIS A 51 4.02 0.53 0.58
CA HIS A 51 4.50 -0.01 -0.70
C HIS A 51 4.19 0.90 -1.88
N GLN A 52 3.12 1.70 -1.81
CA GLN A 52 2.69 2.56 -2.92
C GLN A 52 3.24 3.99 -2.86
N LYS A 53 3.73 4.43 -1.69
CA LYS A 53 4.27 5.78 -1.52
C LYS A 53 5.78 5.74 -1.45
N LEU A 54 6.41 6.50 -2.35
CA LEU A 54 7.82 6.82 -2.26
C LEU A 54 7.96 8.16 -1.52
N VAL A 55 8.49 8.12 -0.30
CA VAL A 55 8.74 9.31 0.51
C VAL A 55 10.17 9.77 0.24
N LEU A 56 10.32 10.93 -0.41
CA LEU A 56 11.61 11.53 -0.72
C LEU A 56 12.12 12.34 0.49
N SER A 57 13.45 12.36 0.67
CA SER A 57 14.09 13.39 1.49
C SER A 57 13.90 14.77 0.87
N ASP A 58 14.09 15.86 1.62
CA ASP A 58 14.01 17.21 1.05
C ASP A 58 14.97 17.39 -0.14
N ARG A 59 16.20 16.86 -0.02
CA ARG A 59 17.19 16.86 -1.10
C ARG A 59 16.67 16.14 -2.35
N ASP A 60 16.12 14.94 -2.18
CA ASP A 60 15.66 14.14 -3.32
C ASP A 60 14.38 14.71 -3.92
N ARG A 61 13.51 15.31 -3.10
CA ARG A 61 12.34 16.06 -3.56
C ARG A 61 12.76 17.22 -4.47
N ASP A 62 13.69 18.04 -4.01
CA ASP A 62 14.12 19.22 -4.77
C ASP A 62 14.81 18.80 -6.08
N LEU A 63 15.62 17.74 -6.04
CA LEU A 63 16.20 17.13 -7.23
C LEU A 63 15.11 16.61 -8.18
N PHE A 64 14.16 15.83 -7.68
CA PHE A 64 13.06 15.27 -8.47
C PHE A 64 12.24 16.37 -9.16
N LEU A 65 11.85 17.41 -8.42
CA LEU A 65 11.11 18.56 -8.97
C LEU A 65 11.93 19.33 -10.01
N SER A 66 13.25 19.52 -9.78
CA SER A 66 14.11 20.18 -10.76
C SER A 66 14.23 19.40 -12.07
N LEU A 67 14.26 18.07 -12.00
CA LEU A 67 14.35 17.18 -13.16
C LEU A 67 13.04 17.13 -13.95
N ILE A 68 11.88 17.26 -13.29
CA ILE A 68 10.59 17.41 -13.98
C ILE A 68 10.51 18.77 -14.69
N ALA A 69 10.94 19.84 -14.02
CA ALA A 69 10.90 21.19 -14.60
C ALA A 69 11.92 21.37 -15.74
N ASN A 70 13.07 20.70 -15.64
CA ASN A 70 14.17 20.79 -16.60
C ASN A 70 14.62 19.37 -17.00
N PRO A 71 13.84 18.67 -17.82
CA PRO A 71 14.14 17.29 -18.18
C PRO A 71 15.45 17.22 -18.98
N PRO A 72 16.44 16.40 -18.55
CA PRO A 72 17.67 16.22 -19.29
C PRO A 72 17.42 15.48 -20.60
N LYS A 73 18.32 15.65 -21.57
CA LYS A 73 18.28 14.82 -22.79
C LYS A 73 18.60 13.36 -22.43
N PRO A 74 17.94 12.37 -23.07
CA PRO A 74 18.30 10.96 -22.96
C PRO A 74 19.80 10.74 -23.24
N ASN A 75 20.44 9.89 -22.46
CA ASN A 75 21.81 9.46 -22.75
C ASN A 75 21.83 8.46 -23.92
N GLN A 76 23.04 8.14 -24.40
CA GLN A 76 23.21 7.22 -25.54
C GLN A 76 22.61 5.84 -25.25
N ASP A 77 22.84 5.29 -24.06
CA ASP A 77 22.31 3.99 -23.65
C ASP A 77 20.77 3.93 -23.70
N LEU A 78 20.08 4.99 -23.23
CA LEU A 78 18.62 5.06 -23.26
C LEU A 78 18.08 5.20 -24.69
N VAL A 79 18.81 5.92 -25.56
CA VAL A 79 18.45 6.04 -26.98
C VAL A 79 18.60 4.69 -27.70
N GLU A 80 19.68 3.95 -27.42
CA GLU A 80 19.90 2.62 -28.01
C GLU A 80 18.86 1.60 -27.52
N ALA A 81 18.57 1.58 -26.22
CA ALA A 81 17.52 0.72 -25.66
C ALA A 81 16.15 0.99 -26.29
N MET A 82 15.80 2.25 -26.50
CA MET A 82 14.52 2.62 -27.13
C MET A 82 14.46 2.24 -28.62
N LYS A 83 15.58 2.35 -29.35
CA LYS A 83 15.67 1.85 -30.74
C LYS A 83 15.49 0.34 -30.81
N GLY A 84 16.13 -0.41 -29.91
CA GLY A 84 15.96 -1.87 -29.83
C GLY A 84 14.51 -2.26 -29.57
N PHE A 85 13.85 -1.60 -28.62
CA PHE A 85 12.43 -1.83 -28.33
C PHE A 85 11.52 -1.55 -29.54
N GLN A 86 11.77 -0.47 -30.29
CA GLN A 86 11.00 -0.14 -31.50
C GLN A 86 11.19 -1.13 -32.64
N GLN A 87 12.37 -1.75 -32.75
CA GLN A 87 12.65 -2.78 -33.75
C GLN A 87 12.04 -4.15 -33.40
N GLU A 88 11.94 -4.46 -32.10
CA GLU A 88 11.37 -5.73 -31.62
C GLU A 88 9.84 -5.74 -31.63
N TYR A 89 9.21 -4.59 -31.44
CA TYR A 89 7.76 -4.43 -31.36
C TYR A 89 7.23 -3.42 -32.40
N GLU A 90 7.47 -3.67 -33.69
CA GLU A 90 6.99 -2.82 -34.79
C GLU A 90 5.48 -2.47 -34.64
N VAL A 91 5.21 -1.16 -34.66
CA VAL A 91 3.92 -0.52 -34.99
C VAL A 91 4.02 0.00 -36.40
#